data_AF-A0A0I9S806-F1
#
_entry.id   AF-A0A0I9S806-F1
#
_cell.length_a   1.000
_cell.length_b   1.000
_cell.length_c   1.000
_cell.angle_alpha   90.00
_cell.angle_beta   90.00
_cell.angle_gamma   90.00
#
_symmetry.space_group_name_H-M   'P 1'
#
loop_
_entity.id
_entity.type
_entity.pdbx_description
1 polymer ?
#
loop_
_entity_poly.entity_id
_entity_poly.type
_entity_poly.pdbx_seq_one_letter_code
_entity_poly.pdbx_strand_id
1 'polypeptide(L)'
;MHKKLLVTAYFVIAALLQTMTGNFPLSFFAFPLNVIVAVIWVYLLWRLYKEGNKLPLTRFLLSSRTSILSILLLVGGSLVIGLFPQLSEAEAASISGVPASLGCYNFMTSWIFIAILFLLLSNLAMVVIHAFYHRVPAKKRFLLNHLGLWLALFAGFFGSSDVQTLRIPLYAGQPGREAYSMDGKAYYLDYELELYSFNTEYYPNGMPSRFAADVRIGEQRTTLEVNHPHSYRLGEDIYLTGYDTRNVGNTRYCILQIVRQPWKYVMVTGILMMLAGAVLLFINGPKKTKS
;
A
#
# COMPACT_ATOMS: atom_id res chain seq x y z
N MET A 1 6.81 28.54 20.33
CA MET A 1 5.44 28.86 19.87
C MET A 1 5.16 28.39 18.44
N HIS A 2 5.94 28.84 17.45
CA HIS A 2 5.75 28.56 16.02
C HIS A 2 5.55 27.07 15.63
N LYS A 3 6.32 26.12 16.18
CA LYS A 3 6.20 24.68 15.81
C LYS A 3 4.86 24.05 16.24
N LYS A 4 4.36 24.38 17.44
CA LYS A 4 3.07 23.86 17.94
C LYS A 4 1.93 24.40 17.09
N LEU A 5 1.97 25.70 16.78
CA LEU A 5 0.98 26.35 15.91
C LEU A 5 0.90 25.70 14.53
N LEU A 6 2.05 25.40 13.89
CA LEU A 6 2.07 24.73 12.58
C LEU A 6 1.39 23.35 12.62
N VAL A 7 1.70 22.52 13.62
CA VAL A 7 1.09 21.19 13.79
C VAL A 7 -0.42 21.31 14.02
N THR A 8 -0.82 22.16 14.96
CA THR A 8 -2.23 22.34 15.29
C THR A 8 -3.00 22.86 14.08
N ALA A 9 -2.49 23.88 13.38
CA ALA A 9 -3.13 24.39 12.18
C ALA A 9 -3.26 23.32 11.10
N TYR A 10 -2.20 22.53 10.85
CA TYR A 10 -2.20 21.46 9.85
C TYR A 10 -3.29 20.40 10.12
N PHE A 11 -3.42 19.92 11.36
CA PHE A 11 -4.44 18.93 11.69
C PHE A 11 -5.85 19.51 11.84
N VAL A 12 -5.97 20.77 12.25
CA VAL A 12 -7.27 21.48 12.20
C VAL A 12 -7.76 21.59 10.77
N ILE A 13 -6.89 21.94 9.82
CA ILE A 13 -7.24 21.97 8.39
C ILE A 13 -7.67 20.58 7.91
N ALA A 14 -6.94 19.52 8.27
CA ALA A 14 -7.31 18.15 7.89
C ALA A 14 -8.68 17.75 8.46
N ALA A 15 -8.97 18.09 9.72
CA ALA A 15 -10.27 17.82 10.34
C ALA A 15 -11.39 18.66 9.70
N LEU A 16 -11.14 19.93 9.37
CA LEU A 16 -12.10 20.77 8.65
C LEU A 16 -12.42 20.19 7.27
N LEU A 17 -11.40 19.83 6.49
CA LEU A 17 -11.58 19.17 5.19
C LEU A 17 -12.38 17.86 5.33
N GLN A 18 -12.07 17.04 6.33
CA GLN A 18 -12.82 15.82 6.63
C GLN A 18 -14.30 16.12 6.89
N THR A 19 -14.62 17.10 7.72
CA THR A 19 -16.02 17.45 8.03
C THR A 19 -16.76 18.12 6.89
N MET A 20 -16.06 18.83 6.00
CA MET A 20 -16.68 19.59 4.90
C MET A 20 -16.84 18.77 3.62
N THR A 21 -15.92 17.85 3.36
CA THR A 21 -15.82 17.13 2.07
C THR A 21 -15.98 15.62 2.20
N GLY A 22 -16.04 15.09 3.41
CA GLY A 22 -15.98 13.65 3.65
C GLY A 22 -14.56 13.12 3.44
N ASN A 23 -14.44 11.88 2.96
CA ASN A 23 -13.15 11.23 2.75
C ASN A 23 -12.43 11.75 1.49
N PHE A 24 -11.11 11.56 1.47
CA PHE A 24 -10.27 11.90 0.34
C PHE A 24 -10.63 11.03 -0.89
N PRO A 25 -10.93 11.63 -2.06
CA PRO A 25 -11.31 10.88 -3.25
C PRO A 25 -10.10 10.19 -3.90
N LEU A 26 -9.70 9.01 -3.38
CA LEU A 26 -8.51 8.29 -3.85
C LEU A 26 -8.52 8.01 -5.36
N SER A 27 -9.69 7.73 -5.95
CA SER A 27 -9.82 7.44 -7.39
C SER A 27 -9.39 8.62 -8.28
N PHE A 28 -9.61 9.86 -7.84
CA PHE A 28 -9.14 11.05 -8.55
C PHE A 28 -7.61 11.13 -8.58
N PHE A 29 -6.96 10.52 -7.59
CA PHE A 29 -5.51 10.48 -7.44
C PHE A 29 -4.86 9.29 -8.17
N ALA A 30 -5.55 8.62 -9.09
CA ALA A 30 -4.95 7.57 -9.92
C ALA A 30 -3.94 8.16 -10.93
N PHE A 31 -3.17 7.28 -11.58
CA PHE A 31 -2.27 7.63 -12.68
C PHE A 31 -3.02 8.41 -13.78
N PRO A 32 -2.46 9.52 -14.31
CA PRO A 32 -1.10 10.02 -14.09
C PRO A 32 -0.96 11.04 -12.94
N LEU A 33 -2.05 11.41 -12.26
CA LEU A 33 -2.05 12.54 -11.33
C LEU A 33 -1.18 12.28 -10.09
N ASN A 34 -1.23 11.08 -9.51
CA ASN A 34 -0.37 10.70 -8.39
C ASN A 34 1.12 10.94 -8.68
N VAL A 35 1.60 10.55 -9.87
CA VAL A 35 3.00 10.70 -10.27
C VAL A 35 3.35 12.18 -10.40
N ILE A 36 2.50 12.98 -11.03
CA ILE A 36 2.72 14.43 -11.19
C ILE A 36 2.82 15.09 -9.81
N VAL A 37 1.86 14.82 -8.92
CA VAL A 37 1.83 15.38 -7.57
C VAL A 37 3.05 14.92 -6.77
N ALA A 38 3.43 13.64 -6.86
CA ALA A 38 4.62 13.11 -6.20
C ALA A 38 5.91 13.82 -6.63
N VAL A 39 6.12 14.00 -7.94
CA VAL A 39 7.31 14.66 -8.49
C VAL A 39 7.38 16.11 -8.03
N ILE A 40 6.28 16.85 -8.12
CA ILE A 40 6.20 18.24 -7.65
C ILE A 40 6.50 18.30 -6.16
N TRP A 41 5.86 17.46 -5.35
CA TRP A 41 6.04 17.44 -3.91
C TRP A 41 7.49 17.11 -3.49
N VAL A 42 8.11 16.08 -4.09
CA VAL A 42 9.52 15.73 -3.81
C VAL A 42 10.46 16.88 -4.22
N TYR A 43 10.22 17.51 -5.37
CA TYR A 43 10.99 18.68 -5.82
C TYR A 43 10.85 19.86 -4.83
N LEU A 44 9.65 20.12 -4.33
CA LEU A 44 9.40 21.16 -3.32
C LEU A 44 10.12 20.86 -2.01
N LEU A 45 10.12 19.61 -1.53
CA LEU A 45 10.88 19.23 -0.33
C LEU A 45 12.39 19.40 -0.53
N TRP A 46 12.91 19.03 -1.70
CA TRP A 46 14.31 19.26 -2.02
C TRP A 46 14.68 20.75 -2.07
N ARG A 47 13.83 21.59 -2.68
CA ARG A 47 14.01 23.05 -2.69
C ARG A 47 13.95 23.62 -1.26
N LEU A 48 12.98 23.18 -0.47
CA LEU A 48 12.81 23.57 0.92
C LEU A 48 14.03 23.20 1.77
N TYR A 49 14.65 22.05 1.50
CA TYR A 49 15.91 21.64 2.13
C TYR A 49 17.07 22.57 1.77
N LYS A 50 17.21 22.97 0.49
CA LYS A 50 18.26 23.89 0.03
C LYS A 50 18.17 25.28 0.66
N GLU A 51 16.97 25.74 0.98
CA GLU A 51 16.77 26.99 1.72
C GLU A 51 17.24 26.91 3.18
N GLY A 52 17.53 25.70 3.67
CA GLY A 52 18.13 25.42 4.96
C GLY A 52 17.22 25.84 6.12
N ASN A 53 17.82 26.17 7.27
CA ASN A 53 17.08 26.50 8.49
C ASN A 53 16.44 27.89 8.49
N LYS A 54 16.42 28.61 7.36
CA LYS A 54 15.82 29.95 7.25
C LYS A 54 14.32 29.90 7.50
N LEU A 55 13.63 28.92 6.90
CA LEU A 55 12.19 28.78 7.05
C LEU A 55 11.79 28.02 8.33
N PRO A 56 10.73 28.45 9.04
CA PRO A 56 10.16 27.69 10.15
C PRO A 56 9.73 26.27 9.76
N LEU A 57 9.21 26.11 8.54
CA LEU A 57 8.77 24.81 8.01
C LEU A 57 9.93 23.84 7.84
N THR A 58 11.06 24.27 7.29
CA THR A 58 12.26 23.41 7.17
C THR A 58 12.76 22.94 8.54
N ARG A 59 12.83 23.86 9.52
CA ARG A 59 13.20 23.53 10.91
C ARG A 59 12.18 22.66 11.62
N PHE A 60 10.93 22.69 11.20
CA PHE A 60 9.88 21.83 11.69
C PHE A 60 10.03 20.42 11.11
N LEU A 61 10.12 20.28 9.78
CA LEU A 61 10.23 18.98 9.12
C LEU A 61 11.55 18.25 9.42
N LEU A 62 12.67 18.93 9.65
CA LEU A 62 13.95 18.30 10.02
C LEU A 62 14.10 17.97 11.51
N SER A 63 13.15 18.36 12.36
CA SER A 63 13.27 18.22 13.81
C SER A 63 12.95 16.80 14.28
N SER A 64 13.79 16.21 15.14
CA SER A 64 13.52 14.89 15.74
C SER A 64 12.19 14.81 16.50
N ARG A 65 11.74 15.93 17.09
CA ARG A 65 10.41 16.03 17.72
C ARG A 65 9.27 15.76 16.73
N THR A 66 9.43 16.15 15.47
CA THR A 66 8.44 15.94 14.41
C THR A 66 8.42 14.47 14.00
N SER A 67 9.58 13.81 13.96
CA SER A 67 9.67 12.36 13.73
C SER A 67 8.97 11.55 14.82
N ILE A 68 9.22 11.88 16.10
CA ILE A 68 8.52 11.23 17.23
C ILE A 68 7.01 11.46 17.11
N LEU A 69 6.59 12.71 16.84
CA LEU A 69 5.19 13.05 16.68
C LEU A 69 4.55 12.28 15.52
N SER A 70 5.16 12.22 14.35
CA SER A 70 4.60 11.51 13.19
C SER A 70 4.47 10.01 13.45
N ILE A 71 5.41 9.41 14.19
CA ILE A 71 5.32 8.00 14.58
C ILE A 71 4.17 7.78 15.58
N LEU A 72 4.06 8.62 16.62
CA LEU A 72 2.97 8.53 17.59
C LEU A 72 1.60 8.72 16.93
N LEU A 73 1.49 9.65 15.99
CA LEU A 73 0.27 9.87 15.22
C LEU A 73 -0.05 8.68 14.31
N LEU A 74 0.94 8.08 13.66
CA LEU A 74 0.73 6.87 12.85
C LEU A 74 0.26 5.70 13.73
N VAL A 75 0.86 5.51 14.90
CA VAL A 75 0.42 4.50 15.88
C VAL A 75 -1.02 4.78 16.32
N GLY A 76 -1.34 6.03 16.68
CA GLY A 76 -2.71 6.43 17.03
C GLY A 76 -3.71 6.18 15.90
N GLY A 77 -3.36 6.51 14.66
CA GLY A 77 -4.18 6.22 13.49
C GLY A 77 -4.35 4.73 13.23
N SER A 78 -3.31 3.94 13.46
CA SER A 78 -3.36 2.46 13.37
C SER A 78 -4.29 1.87 14.43
N LEU A 79 -4.34 2.45 15.63
CA LEU A 79 -5.31 2.08 16.65
C LEU A 79 -6.75 2.40 16.21
N VAL A 80 -7.00 3.53 15.53
CA VAL A 80 -8.33 3.80 14.96
C VAL A 80 -8.72 2.72 13.97
N ILE A 81 -7.82 2.33 13.06
CA ILE A 81 -8.05 1.26 12.08
C ILE A 81 -8.38 -0.08 12.78
N GLY A 82 -7.69 -0.39 13.88
CA GLY A 82 -7.88 -1.66 14.61
C GLY A 82 -9.06 -1.69 15.59
N LEU A 83 -9.49 -0.53 16.11
CA LEU A 83 -10.55 -0.42 17.13
C LEU A 83 -11.92 -0.08 16.54
N PHE A 84 -11.97 0.52 15.35
CA PHE A 84 -13.22 0.83 14.65
C PHE A 84 -13.42 -0.10 13.45
N PRO A 85 -14.64 -0.58 13.19
CA PRO A 85 -14.91 -1.35 11.97
C PRO A 85 -14.62 -0.49 10.74
N GLN A 86 -13.76 -0.98 9.85
CA GLN A 86 -13.45 -0.34 8.58
C GLN A 86 -14.43 -0.83 7.52
N LEU A 87 -15.34 0.06 7.11
CA LEU A 87 -16.48 -0.22 6.26
C LEU A 87 -16.25 0.28 4.83
N SER A 88 -17.06 -0.23 3.90
CA SER A 88 -17.12 0.34 2.55
C SER A 88 -17.59 1.79 2.57
N GLU A 89 -17.34 2.54 1.49
CA GLU A 89 -17.74 3.94 1.37
C GLU A 89 -19.27 4.11 1.56
N ALA A 90 -20.06 3.23 0.94
CA ALA A 90 -21.52 3.24 1.02
C ALA A 90 -22.03 2.97 2.45
N GLU A 91 -21.45 1.99 3.14
CA GLU A 91 -21.82 1.66 4.52
C GLU A 91 -21.39 2.78 5.49
N ALA A 92 -20.19 3.31 5.34
CA ALA A 92 -19.69 4.39 6.18
C ALA A 92 -20.54 5.67 6.06
N ALA A 93 -21.02 5.99 4.85
CA ALA A 93 -21.91 7.13 4.61
C ALA A 93 -23.28 7.00 5.29
N SER A 94 -23.70 5.78 5.62
CA SER A 94 -24.97 5.51 6.32
C SER A 94 -24.88 5.74 7.84
N ILE A 95 -23.67 5.85 8.40
CA ILE A 95 -23.44 6.03 9.83
C ILE A 95 -23.33 7.51 10.17
N SER A 96 -24.10 7.95 11.16
CA SER A 96 -24.02 9.32 11.71
C SER A 96 -23.24 9.37 13.03
N GLY A 97 -22.71 10.54 13.36
CA GLY A 97 -22.07 10.81 14.66
C GLY A 97 -20.68 11.40 14.54
N VAL A 98 -20.10 11.84 15.67
CA VAL A 98 -18.76 12.47 15.69
C VAL A 98 -17.65 11.54 15.16
N PRO A 99 -17.61 10.24 15.50
CA PRO A 99 -16.61 9.35 14.91
C PRO A 99 -16.78 9.18 13.39
N ALA A 100 -18.02 9.18 12.90
CA ALA A 100 -18.30 9.10 11.48
C ALA A 100 -17.90 10.39 10.74
N SER A 101 -18.19 11.56 11.31
CA SER A 101 -17.80 12.84 10.71
C SER A 101 -16.29 13.06 10.66
N LEU A 102 -15.53 12.39 11.54
CA LEU A 102 -14.07 12.36 11.52
C LEU A 102 -13.49 11.24 10.65
N GLY A 103 -14.33 10.44 9.99
CA GLY A 103 -13.91 9.38 9.07
C GLY A 103 -13.44 8.09 9.73
N CYS A 104 -13.71 7.84 11.01
CA CYS A 104 -13.18 6.67 11.74
C CYS A 104 -13.60 5.31 11.15
N TYR A 105 -14.75 5.23 10.47
CA TYR A 105 -15.28 4.02 9.85
C TYR A 105 -14.72 3.75 8.45
N ASN A 106 -14.00 4.69 7.85
CA ASN A 106 -13.24 4.49 6.62
C ASN A 106 -11.98 5.35 6.73
N PHE A 107 -11.14 5.00 7.71
CA PHE A 107 -10.11 5.90 8.22
C PHE A 107 -8.91 6.02 7.28
N MET A 108 -8.57 4.94 6.56
CA MET A 108 -7.43 4.90 5.64
C MET A 108 -7.56 5.88 4.46
N THR A 109 -8.77 6.37 4.17
CA THR A 109 -9.03 7.38 3.15
C THR A 109 -9.44 8.74 3.76
N SER A 110 -9.47 8.87 5.08
CA SER A 110 -9.80 10.13 5.77
C SER A 110 -8.70 11.19 5.59
N TRP A 111 -9.06 12.47 5.48
CA TRP A 111 -8.09 13.56 5.40
C TRP A 111 -7.13 13.60 6.59
N ILE A 112 -7.59 13.16 7.77
CA ILE A 112 -6.75 13.07 8.97
C ILE A 112 -5.64 12.04 8.76
N PHE A 113 -5.97 10.83 8.30
CA PHE A 113 -4.96 9.79 8.03
C PHE A 113 -4.01 10.19 6.90
N ILE A 114 -4.55 10.77 5.82
CA ILE A 114 -3.76 11.32 4.71
C ILE A 114 -2.77 12.37 5.24
N ALA A 115 -3.22 13.28 6.12
CA ALA A 115 -2.37 14.29 6.73
C ALA A 115 -1.27 13.68 7.61
N ILE A 116 -1.58 12.66 8.41
CA ILE A 116 -0.59 11.91 9.22
C ILE A 116 0.48 11.30 8.32
N LEU A 117 0.05 10.56 7.29
CA LEU A 117 0.95 9.85 6.40
C LEU A 117 1.81 10.81 5.57
N PHE A 118 1.23 11.90 5.08
CA PHE A 118 1.95 12.93 4.33
C PHE A 118 2.98 13.68 5.19
N LEU A 119 2.66 13.95 6.47
CA LEU A 119 3.61 14.53 7.42
C LEU A 119 4.78 13.58 7.68
N LEU A 120 4.51 12.29 7.93
CA LEU A 120 5.54 11.26 8.13
C LEU A 120 6.44 11.14 6.91
N LEU A 121 5.85 11.02 5.71
CA LEU A 121 6.57 10.90 4.45
C LEU A 121 7.41 12.15 4.16
N SER A 122 6.90 13.35 4.46
CA SER A 122 7.64 14.61 4.32
C SER A 122 8.80 14.72 5.30
N ASN A 123 8.59 14.37 6.57
CA ASN A 123 9.65 14.32 7.59
C ASN A 123 10.75 13.33 7.19
N LEU A 124 10.37 12.12 6.78
CA LEU A 124 11.30 11.06 6.39
C LEU A 124 12.07 11.43 5.11
N ALA A 125 11.42 12.03 4.10
CA ALA A 125 12.09 12.56 2.91
C ALA A 125 13.15 13.60 3.29
N MET A 126 12.83 14.57 4.15
CA MET A 126 13.76 15.61 4.59
C MET A 126 14.98 15.00 5.32
N VAL A 127 14.76 13.98 6.15
CA VAL A 127 15.83 13.24 6.84
C VAL A 127 16.71 12.48 5.84
N VAL A 128 16.12 11.82 4.84
CA VAL A 128 16.84 11.12 3.76
C VAL A 128 17.67 12.11 2.93
N ILE A 129 17.09 13.21 2.49
CA ILE A 129 17.80 14.28 1.77
C ILE A 129 18.98 14.79 2.61
N HIS A 130 18.74 15.11 3.89
CA HIS A 130 19.79 15.57 4.79
C HIS A 130 20.96 14.56 4.89
N ALA A 131 20.65 13.28 5.01
CA ALA A 131 21.65 12.22 5.09
C ALA A 131 22.44 12.06 3.79
N PHE A 132 21.82 12.25 2.62
CA PHE A 132 22.49 12.20 1.32
C PHE A 132 23.53 13.31 1.14
N TYR A 133 23.30 14.51 1.69
CA TYR A 133 24.22 15.64 1.59
C TYR A 133 25.41 15.55 2.58
N HIS A 134 25.22 14.95 3.76
CA HIS A 134 26.24 14.90 4.82
C HIS A 134 26.95 13.53 4.89
N ARG A 135 27.37 13.00 3.72
CA ARG A 135 27.82 11.60 3.49
C ARG A 135 28.96 11.14 4.41
N VAL A 136 28.64 10.32 5.42
CA VAL A 136 29.63 9.58 6.23
C VAL A 136 29.40 8.07 6.01
N PRO A 137 30.43 7.22 5.81
CA PRO A 137 30.29 5.79 5.52
C PRO A 137 29.42 5.02 6.53
N ALA A 138 29.45 5.41 7.80
CA ALA A 138 28.61 4.87 8.86
C ALA A 138 27.10 5.08 8.64
N LYS A 139 26.71 6.03 7.76
CA LYS A 139 25.33 6.38 7.42
C LYS A 139 24.76 5.57 6.24
N LYS A 140 25.51 4.69 5.57
CA LYS A 140 24.92 3.81 4.53
C LYS A 140 23.79 2.94 5.09
N ARG A 141 23.98 2.39 6.30
CA ARG A 141 22.97 1.63 7.06
C ARG A 141 21.74 2.46 7.39
N PHE A 142 21.98 3.68 7.85
CA PHE A 142 20.93 4.65 8.14
C PHE A 142 20.12 4.94 6.88
N LEU A 143 20.80 5.23 5.77
CA LEU A 143 20.18 5.56 4.50
C LEU A 143 19.38 4.39 3.93
N LEU A 144 19.91 3.17 3.93
CA LEU A 144 19.19 1.98 3.47
C LEU A 144 17.87 1.76 4.23
N ASN A 145 17.90 1.87 5.56
CA ASN A 145 16.70 1.73 6.37
C ASN A 145 15.69 2.88 6.14
N HIS A 146 16.14 4.13 6.14
CA HIS A 146 15.23 5.28 6.05
C HIS A 146 14.70 5.49 4.63
N LEU A 147 15.53 5.33 3.60
CA LEU A 147 15.09 5.38 2.20
C LEU A 147 14.24 4.16 1.87
N GLY A 148 14.58 2.97 2.40
CA GLY A 148 13.77 1.77 2.24
C GLY A 148 12.37 1.94 2.81
N LEU A 149 12.27 2.43 4.05
CA LEU A 149 10.99 2.75 4.69
C LEU A 149 10.23 3.82 3.89
N TRP A 150 10.94 4.85 3.42
CA TRP A 150 10.33 5.90 2.61
C TRP A 150 9.73 5.35 1.32
N LEU A 151 10.48 4.54 0.56
CA LEU A 151 10.01 3.93 -0.68
C LEU A 151 8.81 3.00 -0.45
N ALA A 152 8.84 2.19 0.61
CA ALA A 152 7.74 1.27 0.93
C ALA A 152 6.44 2.03 1.25
N LEU A 153 6.51 3.03 2.15
CA LEU A 153 5.35 3.85 2.50
C LEU A 153 4.89 4.75 1.35
N PHE A 154 5.83 5.30 0.59
CA PHE A 154 5.55 6.16 -0.55
C PHE A 154 4.82 5.40 -1.65
N ALA A 155 5.29 4.21 -2.02
CA ALA A 155 4.63 3.34 -3.00
C ALA A 155 3.26 2.88 -2.50
N GLY A 156 3.14 2.52 -1.22
CA GLY A 156 1.85 2.14 -0.63
C GLY A 156 0.85 3.29 -0.65
N PHE A 157 1.29 4.52 -0.38
CA PHE A 157 0.41 5.69 -0.39
C PHE A 157 0.03 6.13 -1.81
N PHE A 158 1.02 6.53 -2.62
CA PHE A 158 0.80 7.08 -3.95
C PHE A 158 0.31 6.04 -4.95
N GLY A 159 0.61 4.77 -4.73
CA GLY A 159 0.13 3.67 -5.56
C GLY A 159 -1.22 3.08 -5.15
N SER A 160 -1.78 3.46 -3.98
CA SER A 160 -3.04 2.89 -3.50
C SER A 160 -4.22 3.14 -4.45
N SER A 161 -4.23 4.29 -5.13
CA SER A 161 -5.25 4.66 -6.12
C SER A 161 -5.19 3.86 -7.42
N ASP A 162 -4.03 3.26 -7.72
CA ASP A 162 -3.80 2.46 -8.93
C ASP A 162 -4.04 0.96 -8.72
N VAL A 163 -4.35 0.54 -7.49
CA VAL A 163 -4.60 -0.87 -7.18
C VAL A 163 -5.97 -1.27 -7.70
N GLN A 164 -6.01 -2.33 -8.51
CA GLN A 164 -7.25 -2.90 -9.01
C GLN A 164 -7.33 -4.39 -8.64
N THR A 165 -8.40 -4.78 -7.97
CA THR A 165 -8.69 -6.18 -7.66
C THR A 165 -9.95 -6.59 -8.40
N LEU A 166 -9.81 -7.55 -9.32
CA LEU A 166 -10.91 -8.11 -10.11
C LEU A 166 -11.07 -9.60 -9.79
N ARG A 167 -12.30 -10.11 -9.93
CA ARG A 167 -12.62 -11.54 -9.78
C ARG A 167 -13.32 -12.03 -11.02
N ILE A 168 -12.91 -13.18 -11.53
CA ILE A 168 -13.52 -13.82 -12.69
C ILE A 168 -13.88 -15.27 -12.35
N PRO A 169 -15.17 -15.65 -12.48
CA PRO A 169 -15.57 -17.04 -12.45
C PRO A 169 -15.23 -17.70 -13.79
N LEU A 170 -14.55 -18.85 -13.76
CA LEU A 170 -14.23 -19.65 -14.95
C LEU A 170 -14.92 -20.99 -14.84
N TYR A 171 -15.67 -21.36 -15.87
CA TYR A 171 -16.31 -22.66 -16.00
C TYR A 171 -15.46 -23.56 -16.88
N ALA A 172 -15.42 -24.86 -16.55
CA ALA A 172 -14.60 -25.82 -17.27
C ALA A 172 -14.96 -25.84 -18.77
N GLY A 173 -13.95 -25.69 -19.64
CA GLY A 173 -14.10 -25.67 -21.09
C GLY A 173 -14.79 -24.43 -21.68
N GLN A 174 -14.96 -23.37 -20.89
CA GLN A 174 -15.50 -22.09 -21.35
C GLN A 174 -14.47 -20.97 -21.17
N PRO A 175 -14.02 -20.30 -22.25
CA PRO A 175 -13.17 -19.13 -22.12
C PRO A 175 -13.97 -17.95 -21.56
N GLY A 176 -13.36 -17.21 -20.63
CA GLY A 176 -13.91 -16.05 -19.96
C GLY A 176 -12.99 -14.84 -20.09
N ARG A 177 -13.59 -13.66 -20.26
CA ARG A 177 -12.90 -12.35 -20.27
C ARG A 177 -13.55 -11.31 -19.37
N GLU A 178 -14.75 -11.59 -18.89
CA GLU A 178 -15.52 -10.67 -18.06
C GLU A 178 -15.17 -10.89 -16.59
N ALA A 179 -14.47 -9.93 -16.01
CA ALA A 179 -14.11 -9.91 -14.60
C ALA A 179 -14.88 -8.80 -13.88
N TYR A 180 -15.12 -8.98 -12.59
CA TYR A 180 -15.89 -8.05 -11.77
C TYR A 180 -15.01 -7.44 -10.69
N SER A 181 -15.08 -6.13 -10.49
CA SER A 181 -14.48 -5.49 -9.33
C SER A 181 -15.28 -5.79 -8.06
N MET A 182 -14.75 -5.39 -6.91
CA MET A 182 -15.40 -5.64 -5.60
C MET A 182 -16.74 -4.91 -5.42
N ASP A 183 -16.94 -3.81 -6.15
CA ASP A 183 -18.21 -3.05 -6.27
C ASP A 183 -19.16 -3.63 -7.33
N GLY A 184 -18.80 -4.74 -7.99
CA GLY A 184 -19.64 -5.44 -8.96
C GLY A 184 -19.61 -4.87 -10.38
N LYS A 185 -18.77 -3.86 -10.65
CA LYS A 185 -18.60 -3.32 -12.00
C LYS A 185 -17.85 -4.31 -12.90
N ALA A 186 -18.38 -4.56 -14.10
CA ALA A 186 -17.77 -5.44 -15.08
C ALA A 186 -16.57 -4.77 -15.80
N TYR A 187 -15.52 -5.55 -16.02
CA TYR A 187 -14.30 -5.21 -16.74
C TYR A 187 -13.97 -6.32 -17.72
N TYR A 188 -13.75 -5.96 -18.99
CA TYR A 188 -13.31 -6.90 -20.00
C TYR A 188 -11.79 -6.92 -20.06
N LEU A 189 -11.20 -8.10 -19.83
CA LEU A 189 -9.77 -8.31 -19.92
C LEU A 189 -9.29 -8.27 -21.37
N ASP A 190 -8.06 -7.80 -21.58
CA ASP A 190 -7.36 -7.80 -22.87
C ASP A 190 -6.81 -9.18 -23.25
N TYR A 191 -7.01 -10.19 -22.41
CA TYR A 191 -6.65 -11.59 -22.62
C TYR A 191 -7.78 -12.52 -22.18
N GLU A 192 -7.75 -13.76 -22.66
CA GLU A 192 -8.69 -14.82 -22.26
C GLU A 192 -8.17 -15.63 -21.09
N LEU A 193 -9.11 -16.12 -20.28
CA LEU A 193 -8.87 -17.07 -19.21
C LEU A 193 -9.76 -18.28 -19.43
N GLU A 194 -9.24 -19.49 -19.26
CA GLU A 194 -10.02 -20.71 -19.43
C GLU A 194 -9.59 -21.76 -18.41
N LEU A 195 -10.57 -22.42 -17.77
CA LEU A 195 -10.32 -23.54 -16.86
C LEU A 195 -10.33 -24.85 -17.65
N TYR A 196 -9.22 -25.59 -17.61
CA TYR A 196 -9.15 -26.93 -18.19
C TYR A 196 -9.49 -28.01 -17.18
N SER A 197 -8.86 -27.97 -16.02
CA SER A 197 -9.04 -28.97 -14.97
C SER A 197 -8.76 -28.38 -13.62
N PHE A 198 -9.41 -28.94 -12.60
CA PHE A 198 -9.15 -28.61 -11.21
C PHE A 198 -8.81 -29.91 -10.49
N ASN A 199 -7.69 -29.90 -9.78
CA ASN A 199 -7.18 -31.05 -9.06
C ASN A 199 -7.10 -30.73 -7.56
N THR A 200 -7.55 -31.69 -6.75
CA THR A 200 -7.42 -31.65 -5.31
C THR A 200 -6.65 -32.88 -4.86
N GLU A 201 -5.53 -32.67 -4.18
CA GLU A 201 -4.80 -33.75 -3.52
C GLU A 201 -5.25 -33.87 -2.07
N TYR A 202 -5.18 -35.08 -1.53
CA TYR A 202 -5.57 -35.39 -0.16
C TYR A 202 -4.42 -36.04 0.58
N TYR A 203 -4.28 -35.68 1.85
CA TYR A 203 -3.49 -36.45 2.79
C TYR A 203 -4.12 -37.84 3.02
N PRO A 204 -3.35 -38.81 3.54
CA PRO A 204 -3.86 -40.14 3.87
C PRO A 204 -5.05 -40.15 4.86
N ASN A 205 -5.19 -39.09 5.67
CA ASN A 205 -6.31 -38.90 6.60
C ASN A 205 -7.58 -38.31 5.94
N GLY A 206 -7.58 -38.13 4.61
CA GLY A 206 -8.70 -37.59 3.84
C GLY A 206 -8.83 -36.06 3.87
N MET A 207 -7.93 -35.34 4.54
CA MET A 207 -7.91 -33.87 4.50
C MET A 207 -7.28 -33.37 3.20
N PRO A 208 -7.84 -32.34 2.54
CA PRO A 208 -7.22 -31.79 1.34
C PRO A 208 -5.86 -31.16 1.66
N SER A 209 -4.85 -31.48 0.85
CA SER A 209 -3.47 -31.01 0.99
C SER A 209 -3.10 -29.93 -0.02
N ARG A 210 -3.61 -30.04 -1.25
CA ARG A 210 -3.28 -29.15 -2.36
C ARG A 210 -4.51 -28.92 -3.24
N PHE A 211 -4.72 -27.67 -3.64
CA PHE A 211 -5.76 -27.27 -4.57
C PHE A 211 -5.09 -26.56 -5.74
N ALA A 212 -5.28 -27.10 -6.94
CA ALA A 212 -4.62 -26.63 -8.15
C ALA A 212 -5.62 -26.53 -9.30
N ALA A 213 -5.56 -25.45 -10.05
CA ALA A 213 -6.35 -25.24 -11.26
C ALA A 213 -5.40 -25.13 -12.47
N ASP A 214 -5.55 -26.01 -13.45
CA ASP A 214 -4.91 -25.86 -14.74
C ASP A 214 -5.72 -24.90 -15.59
N VAL A 215 -5.11 -23.75 -15.89
CA VAL A 215 -5.76 -22.67 -16.60
C VAL A 215 -4.93 -22.24 -17.80
N ARG A 216 -5.62 -21.76 -18.84
CA ARG A 216 -5.00 -20.95 -19.89
C ARG A 216 -5.15 -19.49 -19.52
N ILE A 217 -4.05 -18.74 -19.58
CA ILE A 217 -3.97 -17.30 -19.35
C ILE A 217 -3.37 -16.68 -20.61
N GLY A 218 -4.23 -16.08 -21.44
CA GLY A 218 -3.88 -15.67 -22.80
C GLY A 218 -3.43 -16.88 -23.64
N GLU A 219 -2.16 -16.90 -24.01
CA GLU A 219 -1.54 -17.99 -24.79
C GLU A 219 -0.81 -19.02 -23.91
N GLN A 220 -0.65 -18.75 -22.62
CA GLN A 220 0.14 -19.59 -21.72
C GLN A 220 -0.76 -20.51 -20.90
N ARG A 221 -0.46 -21.81 -20.88
CA ARG A 221 -1.07 -22.75 -19.94
C ARG A 221 -0.22 -22.82 -18.68
N THR A 222 -0.84 -22.64 -17.51
CA THR A 222 -0.17 -22.71 -16.22
C THR A 222 -1.07 -23.37 -15.18
N THR A 223 -0.44 -23.96 -14.17
CA THR A 223 -1.14 -24.44 -12.98
C THR A 223 -1.13 -23.33 -11.93
N LEU A 224 -2.32 -22.94 -11.46
CA LEU A 224 -2.51 -22.02 -10.35
C LEU A 224 -2.81 -22.81 -9.09
N GLU A 225 -2.03 -22.59 -8.04
CA GLU A 225 -2.25 -23.25 -6.75
C GLU A 225 -2.69 -22.24 -5.69
N VAL A 226 -3.43 -22.71 -4.70
CA VAL A 226 -3.76 -21.90 -3.53
C VAL A 226 -2.46 -21.43 -2.86
N ASN A 227 -2.40 -20.14 -2.52
CA ASN A 227 -1.22 -19.45 -1.97
C ASN A 227 0.00 -19.31 -2.90
N HIS A 228 -0.08 -19.75 -4.16
CA HIS A 228 0.98 -19.59 -5.15
C HIS A 228 0.45 -18.78 -6.36
N PRO A 229 0.49 -17.43 -6.29
CA PRO A 229 0.05 -16.59 -7.40
C PRO A 229 0.95 -16.73 -8.63
N HIS A 230 0.35 -16.60 -9.80
CA HIS A 230 1.07 -16.48 -11.06
C HIS A 230 1.23 -15.02 -11.44
N SER A 231 2.48 -14.54 -11.58
CA SER A 231 2.77 -13.21 -12.09
C SER A 231 2.67 -13.21 -13.62
N TYR A 232 1.53 -12.77 -14.15
CA TYR A 232 1.26 -12.77 -15.59
C TYR A 232 2.01 -11.66 -16.32
N ARG A 233 2.00 -10.44 -15.76
CA ARG A 233 2.71 -9.25 -16.30
C ARG A 233 3.21 -8.38 -15.16
N LEU A 234 3.95 -7.33 -15.50
CA LEU A 234 4.55 -6.42 -14.53
C LEU A 234 3.46 -5.78 -13.66
N GLY A 235 3.43 -6.16 -12.39
CA GLY A 235 2.45 -5.66 -11.43
C GLY A 235 1.07 -6.31 -11.56
N GLU A 236 0.92 -7.43 -12.27
CA GLU A 236 -0.34 -8.16 -12.36
C GLU A 236 -0.15 -9.62 -11.92
N ASP A 237 -0.78 -9.97 -10.79
CA ASP A 237 -0.74 -11.31 -10.21
C ASP A 237 -2.13 -11.94 -10.23
N ILE A 238 -2.20 -13.22 -10.56
CA ILE A 238 -3.45 -13.99 -10.65
C ILE A 238 -3.44 -15.08 -9.57
N TYR A 239 -4.48 -15.06 -8.74
CA TYR A 239 -4.65 -15.92 -7.58
C TYR A 239 -5.83 -16.86 -7.78
N LEU A 240 -5.66 -18.13 -7.40
CA LEU A 240 -6.79 -19.03 -7.18
C LEU A 240 -7.43 -18.70 -5.82
N THR A 241 -8.69 -18.24 -5.83
CA THR A 241 -9.36 -17.74 -4.61
C THR A 241 -10.63 -18.50 -4.24
N GLY A 242 -11.25 -19.19 -5.20
CA GLY A 242 -12.44 -19.98 -4.95
C GLY A 242 -12.57 -21.12 -5.95
N TYR A 243 -13.39 -22.10 -5.60
CA TYR A 243 -13.69 -23.26 -6.43
C TYR A 243 -15.02 -23.88 -6.00
N ASP A 244 -15.56 -24.77 -6.84
CA ASP A 244 -16.75 -25.56 -6.51
C ASP A 244 -16.45 -26.55 -5.37
N THR A 245 -16.89 -26.20 -4.15
CA THR A 245 -16.78 -27.05 -2.96
C THR A 245 -17.86 -28.12 -2.87
N ARG A 246 -18.90 -28.07 -3.72
CA ARG A 246 -20.02 -29.04 -3.69
C ARG A 246 -19.73 -30.28 -4.53
N ASN A 247 -18.94 -30.15 -5.59
CA ASN A 247 -18.60 -31.24 -6.51
C ASN A 247 -17.11 -31.57 -6.44
N VAL A 248 -16.67 -32.02 -5.28
CA VAL A 248 -15.28 -32.40 -5.03
C VAL A 248 -14.89 -33.58 -5.93
N GLY A 249 -13.93 -33.38 -6.85
CA GLY A 249 -13.51 -34.36 -7.86
C GLY A 249 -14.12 -34.17 -9.25
N ASN A 250 -15.14 -33.31 -9.40
CA ASN A 250 -15.69 -32.87 -10.68
C ASN A 250 -16.03 -31.37 -10.61
N THR A 251 -15.04 -30.58 -10.20
CA THR A 251 -15.19 -29.14 -9.99
C THR A 251 -15.54 -28.46 -11.31
N ARG A 252 -16.73 -27.86 -11.38
CA ARG A 252 -17.25 -27.25 -12.61
C ARG A 252 -16.77 -25.83 -12.85
N TYR A 253 -16.29 -25.16 -11.81
CA TYR A 253 -15.80 -23.79 -11.90
C TYR A 253 -14.73 -23.46 -10.85
N CYS A 254 -13.91 -22.46 -11.16
CA CYS A 254 -13.03 -21.80 -10.21
C CYS A 254 -13.22 -20.28 -10.24
N ILE A 255 -12.75 -19.60 -9.20
CA ILE A 255 -12.74 -18.14 -9.12
C ILE A 255 -11.28 -17.71 -9.05
N LEU A 256 -10.86 -16.99 -10.09
CA LEU A 256 -9.56 -16.35 -10.10
C LEU A 256 -9.69 -14.90 -9.66
N GLN A 257 -8.73 -14.41 -8.88
CA GLN A 257 -8.61 -13.01 -8.50
C GLN A 257 -7.38 -12.42 -9.18
N ILE A 258 -7.60 -11.38 -9.97
CA ILE A 258 -6.56 -10.64 -10.68
C ILE A 258 -6.26 -9.38 -9.88
N VAL A 259 -5.02 -9.22 -9.47
CA VAL A 259 -4.56 -8.09 -8.66
C VAL A 259 -3.53 -7.31 -9.45
N ARG A 260 -3.91 -6.09 -9.84
CA ARG A 260 -3.03 -5.12 -10.50
C ARG A 260 -2.50 -4.12 -9.48
N GLN A 261 -1.18 -4.03 -9.35
CA GLN A 261 -0.45 -3.16 -8.44
C GLN A 261 0.81 -2.61 -9.14
N PRO A 262 0.70 -1.51 -9.91
CA PRO A 262 1.83 -0.95 -10.66
C PRO A 262 3.04 -0.59 -9.79
N TRP A 263 2.80 -0.21 -8.54
CA TRP A 263 3.82 0.24 -7.58
C TRP A 263 4.47 -0.89 -6.77
N LYS A 264 4.08 -2.15 -7.02
CA LYS A 264 4.56 -3.34 -6.29
C LYS A 264 6.08 -3.37 -6.18
N TYR A 265 6.79 -3.14 -7.29
CA TYR A 265 8.26 -3.24 -7.31
C TYR A 265 8.96 -2.09 -6.56
N VAL A 266 8.37 -0.90 -6.52
CA VAL A 266 8.89 0.21 -5.71
C VAL A 266 8.77 -0.13 -4.23
N MET A 267 7.62 -0.68 -3.83
CA MET A 267 7.38 -1.14 -2.46
C MET A 267 8.35 -2.26 -2.07
N VAL A 268 8.48 -3.30 -2.90
CA VAL A 268 9.41 -4.42 -2.66
C VAL A 268 10.85 -3.94 -2.59
N THR A 269 11.26 -3.01 -3.45
CA THR A 269 12.60 -2.39 -3.38
C THR A 269 12.82 -1.73 -2.02
N GLY A 270 11.83 -0.98 -1.53
CA GLY A 270 11.88 -0.38 -0.20
C GLY A 270 12.05 -1.41 0.93
N ILE A 271 11.30 -2.51 0.87
CA ILE A 271 11.38 -3.61 1.84
C ILE A 271 12.77 -4.27 1.82
N LEU A 272 13.28 -4.61 0.63
CA LEU A 272 14.60 -5.21 0.46
C LEU A 272 15.72 -4.29 0.95
N MET A 273 15.59 -2.98 0.74
CA MET A 273 16.53 -1.98 1.27
C MET A 273 16.55 -1.94 2.79
N MET A 274 15.38 -2.01 3.44
CA MET A 274 15.30 -2.11 4.90
C MET A 274 15.94 -3.40 5.41
N LEU A 275 15.66 -4.54 4.77
CA LEU A 275 16.28 -5.83 5.13
C LEU A 275 17.80 -5.78 5.02
N ALA A 276 18.33 -5.27 3.90
CA ALA A 276 19.77 -5.08 3.72
C ALA A 276 20.36 -4.13 4.77
N GLY A 277 19.65 -3.03 5.07
CA GLY A 277 20.02 -2.09 6.13
C GLY A 277 20.08 -2.74 7.51
N ALA A 278 19.13 -3.60 7.85
CA ALA A 278 19.08 -4.34 9.11
C ALA A 278 20.22 -5.37 9.21
N VAL A 279 20.46 -6.17 8.17
CA VAL A 279 21.58 -7.12 8.11
C VAL A 279 22.92 -6.42 8.32
N LEU A 280 23.13 -5.26 7.68
CA LEU A 280 24.35 -4.48 7.85
C LEU A 280 24.52 -3.87 9.25
N LEU A 281 23.42 -3.65 9.99
CA LEU A 281 23.48 -3.24 11.40
C LEU A 281 23.98 -4.39 12.29
N PHE A 282 23.49 -5.61 12.05
CA PHE A 282 23.94 -6.80 12.79
C PHE A 282 25.40 -7.16 12.53
N ILE A 283 25.84 -7.18 11.26
CA ILE A 283 27.21 -7.58 10.90
C ILE A 283 28.27 -6.64 11.47
N ASN A 284 28.03 -5.33 11.46
CA ASN A 284 29.08 -4.34 11.73
C ASN A 284 29.04 -3.72 13.14
N GLY A 285 28.05 -4.06 13.96
CA GLY A 285 27.88 -3.57 15.33
C GLY A 285 27.92 -2.04 15.51
N PRO A 286 27.77 -1.55 16.75
CA PRO A 286 28.10 -0.17 17.09
C PRO A 286 29.63 -0.02 17.09
N LYS A 287 30.17 0.77 16.16
CA LYS A 287 31.58 1.20 16.25
C LYS A 287 31.70 2.12 17.46
N LYS A 288 32.50 1.74 18.46
CA LYS A 288 32.83 2.61 19.60
C LYS A 288 33.41 3.91 19.05
N THR A 289 32.74 5.03 19.31
CA THR A 289 33.36 6.35 19.20
C THR A 289 34.51 6.38 20.20
N LYS A 290 35.75 6.51 19.71
CA LYS A 290 36.86 6.90 20.59
C LYS A 290 36.48 8.26 21.17
N SER A 291 36.28 8.31 22.48
CA SER A 291 36.14 9.57 23.24
C SER A 291 37.41 10.39 23.11
#